data_AF-A0A0C5XGZ7-F1
#
_entry.id   AF-A0A0C5XGZ7-F1
#
_cell.length_a   1.000
_cell.length_b   1.000
_cell.length_c   1.000
_cell.angle_alpha   90.00
_cell.angle_beta   90.00
_cell.angle_gamma   90.00
#
_symmetry.space_group_name_H-M   'P 1'
#
loop_
_entity.id
_entity.type
_entity.pdbx_description
1 polymer ?
#
loop_
_entity_poly.entity_id
_entity_poly.type
_entity_poly.pdbx_seq_one_letter_code
_entity_poly.pdbx_strand_id
1 'polypeptide(L)'
;MSEREHEPEARTEAGIDAVLGGRGDPASDSVLLWLAGAARPTPPARLAARVDRAVTRHADRPHRLVAVAALALAAAFVVQAGGSLMAGDWIARHVDEPFAPHALLEGALATIAAAVCAAAAAVRRAWGGVAVLTCTPLALGLGLHGVGEFSEFAAGAALHTVEGVLGLLLLGAWWWSRREGRGPARRAR
;
A
#
# COMPACT_ATOMS: atom_id res chain seq x y z
N MET A 1 23.02 57.86 35.46
CA MET A 1 22.78 57.71 34.00
C MET A 1 23.21 56.30 33.61
N SER A 2 22.40 55.26 33.81
CA SER A 2 22.74 53.90 33.32
C SER A 2 21.63 52.83 33.40
N GLU A 3 20.33 53.18 33.47
CA GLU A 3 19.27 52.13 33.50
C GLU A 3 18.28 52.23 32.33
N ARG A 4 18.14 53.39 31.68
CA ARG A 4 17.17 53.56 30.58
C ARG A 4 17.67 53.13 29.21
N GLU A 5 18.97 52.87 29.06
CA GLU A 5 19.56 52.48 27.77
C GLU A 5 19.50 50.96 27.51
N HIS A 6 19.34 50.12 28.54
CA HIS A 6 19.26 48.65 28.37
C HIS A 6 17.82 48.11 28.23
N GLU A 7 16.83 48.91 28.58
CA GLU A 7 15.40 48.56 28.44
C GLU A 7 14.95 48.29 26.98
N PRO A 8 15.41 49.04 25.94
CA PRO A 8 15.03 48.76 24.56
C PRO A 8 15.72 47.51 23.98
N GLU A 9 16.96 47.20 24.38
CA GLU A 9 17.66 45.97 23.97
C GLU A 9 16.97 44.73 24.54
N ALA A 10 16.69 44.72 25.85
CA ALA A 10 15.99 43.60 26.50
C ALA A 10 14.61 43.33 25.90
N ARG A 11 13.88 44.38 25.50
CA ARG A 11 12.55 44.25 24.86
C ARG A 11 12.65 43.71 23.43
N THR A 12 13.75 43.99 22.73
CA THR A 12 14.04 43.49 21.38
C THR A 12 14.47 42.03 21.42
N GLU A 13 15.34 41.65 22.37
CA GLU A 13 15.74 40.26 22.61
C GLU A 13 14.55 39.37 22.99
N ALA A 14 13.66 39.85 23.89
CA ALA A 14 12.45 39.12 24.24
C ALA A 14 11.49 38.92 23.04
N GLY A 15 11.44 39.90 22.13
CA GLY A 15 10.70 39.80 20.87
C GLY A 15 11.29 38.77 19.91
N ILE A 16 12.61 38.77 19.75
CA ILE A 16 13.35 37.78 18.95
C ILE A 16 13.15 36.37 19.51
N ASP A 17 13.29 36.19 20.82
CA ASP A 17 13.07 34.90 21.50
C ASP A 17 11.61 34.43 21.40
N ALA A 18 10.64 35.34 21.44
CA ALA A 18 9.23 35.00 21.22
C ALA A 18 8.97 34.52 19.78
N VAL A 19 9.57 35.18 18.79
CA VAL A 19 9.47 34.79 17.37
C VAL A 19 10.20 33.46 17.12
N LEU A 20 11.41 33.28 17.65
CA LEU A 20 12.15 32.01 17.62
C LEU A 20 11.42 30.90 18.40
N GLY A 21 10.70 31.24 19.47
CA GLY A 21 9.84 30.34 20.24
C GLY A 21 8.50 30.00 19.58
N GLY A 22 8.15 30.62 18.44
CA GLY A 22 6.88 30.38 17.75
C GLY A 22 5.66 31.05 18.37
N ARG A 23 5.88 32.07 19.19
CA ARG A 23 4.87 32.94 19.78
C ARG A 23 4.86 34.34 19.14
N GLY A 24 5.48 34.49 17.98
CA GLY A 24 5.50 35.75 17.23
C GLY A 24 4.10 36.20 16.82
N ASP A 25 3.88 37.51 16.82
CA ASP A 25 2.63 38.12 16.37
C ASP A 25 2.36 37.75 14.89
N PRO A 26 1.18 37.22 14.54
CA PRO A 26 0.81 36.95 13.15
C PRO A 26 0.85 38.18 12.24
N ALA A 27 0.86 39.40 12.78
CA ALA A 27 1.06 40.64 12.03
C ALA A 27 2.54 40.94 11.69
N SER A 28 3.49 40.11 12.15
CA SER A 28 4.92 40.25 11.86
C SER A 28 5.25 39.96 10.39
N ASP A 29 6.31 40.59 9.88
CA ASP A 29 6.79 40.38 8.51
C ASP A 29 7.03 38.90 8.21
N SER A 30 6.39 38.40 7.15
CA SER A 30 6.51 37.03 6.65
C SER A 30 7.95 36.58 6.39
N VAL A 31 8.84 37.49 5.99
CA VAL A 31 10.27 37.20 5.76
C VAL A 31 11.01 36.98 7.08
N LEU A 32 10.71 37.77 8.12
CA LEU A 32 11.27 37.58 9.46
C LEU A 32 10.74 36.32 10.14
N LEU A 33 9.45 36.01 9.97
CA LEU A 33 8.87 34.75 10.42
C LEU A 33 9.50 33.55 9.73
N TRP A 34 9.81 33.68 8.43
CA TRP A 34 10.52 32.65 7.66
C TRP A 34 11.98 32.48 8.11
N LEU A 35 12.74 33.57 8.25
CA LEU A 35 14.13 33.55 8.71
C LEU A 35 14.24 33.01 10.14
N ALA A 36 13.36 33.41 11.04
CA ALA A 36 13.29 32.88 12.40
C ALA A 36 12.81 31.42 12.44
N GLY A 37 11.99 31.00 11.47
CA GLY A 37 11.68 29.59 11.25
C GLY A 37 12.90 28.78 10.78
N ALA A 38 13.72 29.35 9.91
CA ALA A 38 14.93 28.72 9.37
C ALA A 38 16.10 28.67 10.38
N ALA A 39 16.18 29.65 11.27
CA ALA A 39 17.21 29.72 12.32
C ALA A 39 16.89 28.84 13.54
N ARG A 40 15.69 28.25 13.63
CA ARG A 40 15.32 27.41 14.76
C ARG A 40 16.08 26.08 14.75
N PRO A 41 16.80 25.75 15.84
CA PRO A 41 17.50 24.47 15.95
C PRO A 41 16.54 23.28 16.10
N THR A 42 15.31 23.51 16.57
CA THR A 42 14.29 22.47 16.75
C THR A 42 12.97 22.84 16.07
N PRO A 43 12.45 21.99 15.15
CA PRO A 43 11.19 22.27 14.48
C PRO A 43 10.01 22.16 15.48
N PRO A 44 8.92 22.91 15.27
CA PRO A 44 7.72 22.79 16.09
C PRO A 44 7.20 21.34 16.15
N ALA A 45 6.77 20.86 17.32
CA ALA A 45 6.31 19.48 17.53
C ALA A 45 5.20 19.06 16.54
N ARG A 46 4.30 19.98 16.16
CA ARG A 46 3.27 19.73 15.15
C ARG A 46 3.84 19.50 13.75
N LEU A 47 4.91 20.20 13.38
CA LEU A 47 5.59 20.02 12.10
C LEU A 47 6.35 18.68 12.08
N ALA A 48 7.12 18.39 13.14
CA ALA A 48 7.82 17.11 13.30
C ALA A 48 6.84 15.92 13.18
N ALA A 49 5.74 15.95 13.94
CA ALA A 49 4.72 14.90 13.87
C ALA A 49 4.01 14.79 12.51
N ARG A 50 3.95 15.86 11.71
CA ARG A 50 3.43 15.82 10.33
C ARG A 50 4.44 15.19 9.37
N VAL A 51 5.72 15.53 9.51
CA VAL A 51 6.81 14.95 8.73
C VAL A 51 6.93 13.46 9.04
N ASP A 52 6.91 13.05 10.30
CA ASP A 52 6.95 11.64 10.70
C ASP A 52 5.77 10.85 10.10
N ARG A 53 4.56 11.43 10.13
CA ARG A 53 3.38 10.86 9.48
C ARG A 53 3.54 10.75 7.95
N ALA A 54 4.18 11.74 7.31
CA ALA A 54 4.42 11.69 5.88
C ALA A 54 5.50 10.64 5.50
N VAL A 55 6.58 10.57 6.28
CA VAL A 55 7.67 9.60 6.11
C VAL A 55 7.17 8.18 6.32
N THR A 56 6.42 7.92 7.40
CA THR A 56 5.83 6.60 7.67
C THR A 56 4.85 6.17 6.59
N ARG A 57 3.98 7.07 6.11
CA ARG A 57 3.11 6.80 4.96
C ARG A 57 3.90 6.49 3.70
N HIS A 58 4.97 7.23 3.44
CA HIS A 58 5.81 6.99 2.26
C HIS A 58 6.55 5.65 2.36
N ALA A 59 7.04 5.30 3.54
CA ALA A 59 7.71 4.03 3.81
C ALA A 59 6.77 2.80 3.72
N ASP A 60 5.47 2.98 3.97
CA ASP A 60 4.45 1.94 3.83
C ASP A 60 3.81 1.87 2.44
N ARG A 61 4.27 2.68 1.46
CA ARG A 61 3.79 2.55 0.08
C ARG A 61 4.37 1.28 -0.57
N PRO A 62 3.54 0.45 -1.22
CA PRO A 62 4.04 -0.69 -1.96
C PRO A 62 4.82 -0.25 -3.20
N HIS A 63 5.74 -1.11 -3.65
CA HIS A 63 6.42 -0.92 -4.91
C HIS A 63 5.40 -0.97 -6.06
N ARG A 64 5.57 -0.14 -7.11
CA ARG A 64 4.59 -0.02 -8.20
C ARG A 64 4.24 -1.37 -8.85
N LEU A 65 5.24 -2.21 -9.09
CA LEU A 65 5.03 -3.55 -9.65
C LEU A 65 4.20 -4.45 -8.71
N VAL A 66 4.43 -4.37 -7.40
CA VAL A 66 3.61 -5.11 -6.41
C VAL A 66 2.18 -4.61 -6.45
N ALA A 67 1.98 -3.29 -6.50
CA ALA A 67 0.65 -2.71 -6.53
C ALA A 67 -0.14 -3.10 -7.78
N VAL A 68 0.49 -3.05 -8.96
CA VAL A 68 -0.14 -3.43 -10.23
C VAL A 68 -0.45 -4.93 -10.26
N ALA A 69 0.51 -5.79 -9.90
CA ALA A 69 0.29 -7.24 -9.88
C ALA A 69 -0.80 -7.64 -8.88
N ALA A 70 -0.79 -7.05 -7.68
CA ALA A 70 -1.79 -7.32 -6.66
C ALA A 70 -3.18 -6.82 -7.07
N LEU A 71 -3.30 -5.65 -7.69
CA LEU A 71 -4.58 -5.13 -8.16
C LEU A 71 -5.14 -5.97 -9.32
N ALA A 72 -4.29 -6.38 -10.27
CA ALA A 72 -4.69 -7.26 -11.36
C ALA A 72 -5.16 -8.63 -10.85
N LEU A 73 -4.45 -9.22 -9.88
CA LEU A 73 -4.85 -10.48 -9.26
C LEU A 73 -6.15 -10.34 -8.46
N ALA A 74 -6.33 -9.23 -7.73
CA ALA A 74 -7.58 -8.94 -7.03
C ALA A 74 -8.76 -8.86 -8.01
N ALA A 75 -8.58 -8.20 -9.14
CA ALA A 75 -9.60 -8.11 -10.18
C ALA A 75 -9.93 -9.50 -10.77
N ALA A 76 -8.92 -10.32 -11.06
CA ALA A 76 -9.12 -11.68 -11.57
C ALA A 76 -9.93 -12.53 -10.58
N PHE A 77 -9.58 -12.53 -9.30
CA PHE A 77 -10.35 -13.25 -8.27
C PHE A 77 -11.78 -12.73 -8.10
N VAL A 78 -12.02 -11.42 -8.26
CA VAL A 78 -13.39 -10.87 -8.26
C VAL A 78 -14.19 -11.38 -9.46
N VAL A 79 -13.56 -11.45 -10.64
CA VAL A 79 -14.20 -12.01 -11.85
C VAL A 79 -14.52 -13.50 -11.64
N GLN A 80 -13.58 -14.28 -11.11
CA GLN A 80 -13.78 -15.70 -10.77
C GLN A 80 -14.94 -15.87 -9.79
N ALA A 81 -14.94 -15.13 -8.67
CA ALA A 81 -16.01 -15.18 -7.68
C ALA A 81 -17.37 -14.79 -8.27
N GLY A 82 -17.41 -13.72 -9.08
CA GLY A 82 -18.61 -13.29 -9.78
C GLY A 82 -19.14 -14.36 -10.74
N GLY A 83 -18.23 -15.00 -11.50
CA GLY A 83 -18.54 -16.12 -12.38
C GLY A 83 -19.15 -17.30 -11.62
N SER A 84 -18.54 -17.71 -10.50
CA SER A 84 -19.06 -18.79 -9.67
C SER A 84 -20.45 -18.49 -9.11
N LEU A 85 -20.71 -17.24 -8.68
CA LEU A 85 -22.00 -16.85 -8.08
C LEU A 85 -23.11 -16.66 -9.12
N MET A 86 -22.80 -16.08 -10.28
CA MET A 86 -23.81 -15.69 -11.26
C MET A 86 -24.02 -16.74 -12.35
N ALA A 87 -22.97 -17.45 -12.73
CA ALA A 87 -22.97 -18.37 -13.87
C ALA A 87 -22.70 -19.81 -13.46
N GLY A 88 -22.59 -20.13 -12.17
CA GLY A 88 -22.22 -21.47 -11.70
C GLY A 88 -23.05 -22.63 -12.27
N ASP A 89 -24.37 -22.47 -12.33
CA ASP A 89 -25.27 -23.47 -12.93
C ASP A 89 -25.06 -23.62 -14.45
N TRP A 90 -24.83 -22.50 -15.12
CA TRP A 90 -24.52 -22.50 -16.54
C TRP A 90 -23.16 -23.17 -16.81
N ILE A 91 -22.14 -22.85 -16.01
CA ILE A 91 -20.80 -23.46 -16.10
C ILE A 91 -20.90 -24.97 -15.90
N ALA A 92 -21.54 -25.43 -14.82
CA ALA A 92 -21.70 -26.85 -14.51
C ALA A 92 -22.32 -27.63 -15.67
N ARG A 93 -23.36 -27.06 -16.32
CA ARG A 93 -23.98 -27.64 -17.52
C ARG A 93 -23.08 -27.68 -18.75
N HIS A 94 -22.11 -26.77 -18.87
CA HIS A 94 -21.17 -26.74 -20.01
C HIS A 94 -20.00 -27.71 -19.84
N VAL A 95 -19.64 -28.07 -18.61
CA VAL A 95 -18.58 -29.04 -18.31
C VAL A 95 -19.11 -30.44 -17.98
N ASP A 96 -20.42 -30.66 -18.11
CA ASP A 96 -21.11 -31.93 -17.80
C ASP A 96 -20.90 -32.42 -16.36
N GLU A 97 -20.75 -31.49 -15.41
CA GLU A 97 -20.59 -31.77 -13.98
C GLU A 97 -21.87 -31.45 -13.20
N PRO A 98 -22.16 -32.16 -12.09
CA PRO A 98 -23.32 -31.86 -11.27
C PRO A 98 -23.18 -30.50 -10.59
N PHE A 99 -24.23 -29.68 -10.69
CA PHE A 99 -24.24 -28.37 -10.04
C PHE A 99 -24.23 -28.49 -8.51
N ALA A 100 -23.15 -28.00 -7.89
CA ALA A 100 -22.93 -27.99 -6.45
C ALA A 100 -22.93 -26.55 -5.89
N PRO A 101 -24.11 -25.98 -5.56
CA PRO A 101 -24.23 -24.56 -5.22
C PRO A 101 -23.45 -24.15 -3.96
N HIS A 102 -23.33 -25.05 -2.98
CA HIS A 102 -22.57 -24.79 -1.75
C HIS A 102 -21.07 -24.67 -2.03
N ALA A 103 -20.51 -25.58 -2.83
CA ALA A 103 -19.10 -25.55 -3.21
C ALA A 103 -18.76 -24.28 -4.00
N LEU A 104 -19.64 -23.86 -4.91
CA LEU A 104 -19.47 -22.62 -5.68
C LEU A 104 -19.53 -21.38 -4.80
N LEU A 105 -20.46 -21.33 -3.84
CA LEU A 105 -20.55 -20.23 -2.88
C LEU A 105 -19.31 -20.15 -1.99
N GLU A 106 -18.87 -21.28 -1.42
CA GLU A 106 -17.68 -21.35 -0.57
C GLU A 106 -16.42 -20.96 -1.33
N GLY A 107 -16.25 -21.47 -2.56
CA GLY A 107 -15.16 -21.10 -3.46
C GLY A 107 -15.18 -19.61 -3.82
N ALA A 108 -16.35 -19.03 -4.09
CA ALA A 108 -16.51 -17.61 -4.35
C ALA A 108 -16.13 -16.76 -3.12
N LEU A 109 -16.54 -17.16 -1.92
CA LEU A 109 -16.17 -16.45 -0.69
C LEU A 109 -14.66 -16.53 -0.41
N ALA A 110 -14.04 -17.69 -0.65
CA ALA A 110 -12.61 -17.87 -0.50
C ALA A 110 -11.80 -16.98 -1.48
N THR A 111 -12.23 -16.92 -2.74
CA THR A 111 -11.61 -16.06 -3.77
C THR A 111 -11.82 -14.57 -3.48
N ILE A 112 -12.99 -14.15 -2.99
CA ILE A 112 -13.22 -12.79 -2.51
C ILE A 112 -12.27 -12.43 -1.35
N ALA A 113 -12.11 -13.32 -0.37
CA ALA A 113 -11.20 -13.08 0.74
C ALA A 113 -9.74 -12.92 0.25
N ALA A 114 -9.30 -13.75 -0.70
CA ALA A 114 -8.00 -13.61 -1.34
C ALA A 114 -7.89 -12.28 -2.11
N ALA A 115 -8.93 -11.86 -2.84
CA ALA A 115 -8.97 -10.57 -3.54
C ALA A 115 -8.79 -9.39 -2.57
N VAL A 116 -9.41 -9.44 -1.39
CA VAL A 116 -9.24 -8.40 -0.35
C VAL A 116 -7.80 -8.36 0.15
N CYS A 117 -7.15 -9.51 0.38
CA CYS A 117 -5.74 -9.55 0.74
C CYS A 117 -4.84 -8.94 -0.35
N ALA A 118 -5.08 -9.29 -1.61
CA ALA A 118 -4.35 -8.73 -2.75
C ALA A 118 -4.56 -7.21 -2.86
N ALA A 119 -5.80 -6.72 -2.78
CA ALA A 119 -6.10 -5.29 -2.78
C ALA A 119 -5.43 -4.55 -1.61
N ALA A 120 -5.37 -5.15 -0.41
CA ALA A 120 -4.66 -4.57 0.73
C ALA A 120 -3.16 -4.40 0.45
N ALA A 121 -2.52 -5.38 -0.20
CA ALA A 121 -1.12 -5.28 -0.62
C ALA A 121 -0.89 -4.26 -1.75
N ALA A 122 -1.92 -3.96 -2.55
CA ALA A 122 -1.85 -2.89 -3.54
C ALA A 122 -1.86 -1.49 -2.93
N VAL A 123 -2.38 -1.35 -1.71
CA VAL A 123 -2.45 -0.06 -0.98
C VAL A 123 -1.32 0.08 0.04
N ARG A 124 -0.95 -1.00 0.73
CA ARG A 124 -0.02 -0.97 1.87
C ARG A 124 1.05 -2.05 1.76
N ARG A 125 2.32 -1.65 1.87
CA ARG A 125 3.48 -2.54 1.81
C ARG A 125 3.47 -3.57 2.94
N ALA A 126 3.00 -3.21 4.14
CA ALA A 126 2.88 -4.12 5.27
C ALA A 126 2.05 -5.39 4.96
N TRP A 127 1.10 -5.32 4.03
CA TRP A 127 0.25 -6.45 3.65
C TRP A 127 0.87 -7.37 2.59
N GLY A 128 2.00 -6.99 1.98
CA GLY A 128 2.59 -7.73 0.87
C GLY A 128 2.91 -9.19 1.21
N GLY A 129 3.40 -9.47 2.42
CA GLY A 129 3.67 -10.85 2.85
C GLY A 129 2.41 -11.68 3.02
N VAL A 130 1.36 -11.10 3.61
CA VAL A 130 0.05 -11.77 3.79
C VAL A 130 -0.55 -12.08 2.43
N ALA A 131 -0.60 -11.10 1.53
CA ALA A 131 -1.12 -11.30 0.18
C ALA A 131 -0.37 -12.39 -0.60
N VAL A 132 0.96 -12.43 -0.53
CA VAL A 132 1.73 -13.49 -1.19
C VAL A 132 1.37 -14.87 -0.62
N LEU A 133 1.28 -15.01 0.71
CA LEU A 133 0.99 -16.30 1.35
C LEU A 133 -0.44 -16.78 1.10
N THR A 134 -1.42 -15.88 1.03
CA THR A 134 -2.82 -16.25 0.78
C THR A 134 -3.11 -16.43 -0.70
N CYS A 135 -2.63 -15.53 -1.55
CA CYS A 135 -3.04 -15.45 -2.95
C CYS A 135 -2.20 -16.36 -3.85
N THR A 136 -0.89 -16.49 -3.61
CA THR A 136 -0.01 -17.23 -4.54
C THR A 136 -0.34 -18.72 -4.59
N PRO A 137 -0.51 -19.44 -3.47
CA PRO A 137 -0.85 -20.87 -3.52
C PRO A 137 -2.19 -21.11 -4.23
N LEU A 138 -3.19 -20.28 -3.93
CA LEU A 138 -4.50 -20.35 -4.56
C LEU A 138 -4.41 -20.10 -6.08
N ALA A 139 -3.77 -19.00 -6.48
CA ALA A 139 -3.58 -18.63 -7.88
C ALA A 139 -2.83 -19.69 -8.68
N LEU A 140 -1.78 -20.29 -8.09
CA LEU A 140 -1.03 -21.37 -8.72
C LEU A 140 -1.87 -22.65 -8.84
N GLY A 141 -2.66 -22.98 -7.83
CA GLY A 141 -3.59 -24.11 -7.88
C GLY A 141 -4.60 -23.96 -9.01
N LEU A 142 -5.22 -22.78 -9.10
CA LEU A 142 -6.14 -22.43 -10.19
C LEU A 142 -5.42 -22.51 -11.55
N GLY A 143 -4.26 -21.87 -11.70
CA GLY A 143 -3.50 -21.89 -12.95
C GLY A 143 -3.09 -23.28 -13.43
N LEU A 144 -2.68 -24.17 -12.51
CA LEU A 144 -2.37 -25.57 -12.85
C LEU A 144 -3.62 -26.33 -13.29
N HIS A 145 -4.77 -26.06 -12.66
CA HIS A 145 -6.04 -26.65 -13.04
C HIS A 145 -6.48 -26.19 -14.44
N GLY A 146 -6.43 -24.88 -14.71
CA GLY A 146 -6.82 -24.31 -15.99
C GLY A 146 -6.03 -24.83 -17.20
N VAL A 147 -4.76 -25.21 -17.03
CA VAL A 147 -3.97 -25.84 -18.10
C VAL A 147 -4.60 -27.17 -18.55
N GLY A 148 -5.25 -27.91 -17.65
CA GLY A 148 -5.94 -29.15 -17.96
C GLY A 148 -7.30 -28.97 -18.64
N GLU A 149 -7.93 -27.81 -18.51
CA GLU A 149 -9.33 -27.59 -18.89
C GLU A 149 -9.54 -26.94 -20.28
N PHE A 150 -8.47 -26.63 -21.02
CA PHE A 150 -8.59 -25.89 -22.28
C PHE A 150 -9.51 -26.55 -23.33
N SER A 151 -9.60 -27.88 -23.33
CA SER A 151 -10.48 -28.64 -24.21
C SER A 151 -11.94 -28.68 -23.77
N GLU A 152 -12.23 -28.40 -22.50
CA GLU A 152 -13.55 -28.54 -21.88
C GLU A 152 -14.21 -27.18 -21.73
N PHE A 153 -13.47 -26.19 -21.23
CA PHE A 153 -13.99 -24.85 -21.00
C PHE A 153 -12.90 -23.77 -21.16
N ALA A 154 -12.63 -23.42 -22.41
CA ALA A 154 -11.55 -22.49 -22.78
C ALA A 154 -11.60 -21.13 -22.05
N ALA A 155 -12.79 -20.61 -21.74
CA ALA A 155 -12.93 -19.34 -21.03
C ALA A 155 -12.47 -19.45 -19.56
N GLY A 156 -12.84 -20.51 -18.86
CA GLY A 156 -12.38 -20.78 -17.48
C GLY A 156 -10.88 -21.10 -17.44
N ALA A 157 -10.42 -21.97 -18.35
CA ALA A 157 -9.02 -22.30 -18.51
C ALA A 157 -8.13 -21.05 -18.72
N ALA A 158 -8.58 -20.11 -19.55
CA ALA A 158 -7.88 -18.85 -19.77
C ALA A 158 -7.83 -17.98 -18.50
N LEU A 159 -8.96 -17.84 -17.78
CA LEU A 159 -9.02 -17.08 -16.53
C LEU A 159 -8.08 -17.66 -15.48
N HIS A 160 -8.14 -18.97 -15.24
CA HIS A 160 -7.28 -19.68 -14.31
C HIS A 160 -5.80 -19.54 -14.65
N THR A 161 -5.45 -19.68 -15.93
CA THR A 161 -4.06 -19.51 -16.38
C THR A 161 -3.56 -18.08 -16.11
N VAL A 162 -4.41 -17.07 -16.36
CA VAL A 162 -4.10 -15.67 -16.04
C VAL A 162 -3.90 -15.48 -14.54
N GLU A 163 -4.74 -16.07 -13.69
CA GLU A 163 -4.57 -16.04 -12.23
C GLU A 163 -3.22 -16.62 -11.82
N GLY A 164 -2.84 -17.78 -12.35
CA GLY A 164 -1.56 -18.42 -12.08
C GLY A 164 -0.36 -17.53 -12.44
N VAL A 165 -0.39 -16.91 -13.63
CA VAL A 165 0.66 -15.97 -14.07
C VAL A 165 0.70 -14.75 -13.15
N LEU A 166 -0.44 -14.18 -12.79
CA LEU A 166 -0.53 -13.04 -11.88
C LEU A 166 -0.02 -13.38 -10.47
N GLY A 167 -0.26 -14.60 -9.99
CA GLY A 167 0.30 -15.11 -8.73
C GLY A 167 1.84 -15.14 -8.76
N LEU A 168 2.43 -15.65 -9.85
CA LEU A 168 3.89 -15.63 -10.04
C LEU A 168 4.45 -14.21 -10.11
N LEU A 169 3.76 -13.31 -10.82
CA LEU A 169 4.16 -11.90 -10.92
C LEU A 169 4.10 -11.20 -9.55
N LEU A 170 3.07 -11.46 -8.75
CA LEU A 170 2.95 -10.92 -7.39
C LEU A 170 4.10 -11.39 -6.51
N LEU A 171 4.37 -12.70 -6.49
CA LEU A 171 5.49 -13.28 -5.73
C LEU A 171 6.84 -12.70 -6.17
N GLY A 172 7.08 -12.64 -7.48
CA GLY A 172 8.31 -12.11 -8.07
C GLY A 172 8.51 -10.63 -7.75
N ALA A 173 7.49 -9.80 -7.94
CA ALA A 173 7.52 -8.37 -7.66
C ALA A 173 7.74 -8.10 -6.16
N TRP A 174 7.07 -8.87 -5.28
CA TRP A 174 7.25 -8.74 -3.84
C TRP A 174 8.67 -9.15 -3.41
N TRP A 175 9.17 -10.26 -3.94
CA TRP A 175 10.52 -10.73 -3.68
C TRP A 175 11.57 -9.71 -4.11
N TRP A 176 11.42 -9.14 -5.31
CA TRP A 176 12.28 -8.09 -5.83
C TRP A 176 12.26 -6.85 -4.94
N SER A 177 11.06 -6.35 -4.59
CA SER A 177 10.88 -5.21 -3.69
C SER A 177 11.56 -5.41 -2.31
N ARG A 178 11.56 -6.63 -1.78
CA ARG A 178 12.26 -6.96 -0.53
C ARG A 178 13.79 -6.98 -0.66
N ARG A 179 14.33 -7.20 -1.87
CA ARG A 179 15.77 -7.16 -2.12
C ARG A 179 16.28 -5.73 -2.29
N GLU A 180 15.56 -4.88 -3.02
CA GLU A 180 15.93 -3.47 -3.20
C GLU A 180 15.96 -2.70 -1.88
N GLY A 181 14.97 -2.95 -1.00
CA GLY A 181 14.93 -2.35 0.33
C GLY A 181 16.04 -2.78 1.29
N ARG A 182 16.96 -3.68 0.87
CA ARG A 182 18.09 -4.18 1.68
C ARG A 182 19.46 -3.62 1.23
N GLY A 183 19.53 -2.73 0.23
CA GLY A 183 20.77 -2.02 -0.16
C GLY A 183 20.99 -0.69 0.57
N PRO A 184 22.16 -0.03 0.40
CA PRO A 184 23.42 -0.20 1.14
C PRO A 184 23.40 0.36 2.58
N ALA A 185 22.37 0.08 3.40
CA ALA A 185 22.43 0.36 4.85
C ALA A 185 23.50 -0.46 5.62
N ARG A 186 24.20 -1.37 4.93
CA ARG A 186 25.29 -2.22 5.44
C ARG A 186 26.70 -1.64 5.26
N ARG A 187 26.86 -0.45 4.64
CA ARG A 187 28.16 0.22 4.47
C ARG A 187 28.43 1.35 5.47
N ALA A 188 27.55 1.56 6.45
CA ALA A 188 27.63 2.63 7.44
C ALA A 188 27.67 2.12 8.89
N ARG A 189 28.09 0.86 9.10
CA ARG A 189 28.41 0.32 10.42
C ARG A 189 29.81 -0.25 10.41
#